data_AF-A0A258LFP4-F1
#
_entry.id   AF-A0A258LFP4-F1
#
_cell.length_a   1.000
_cell.length_b   1.000
_cell.length_c   1.000
_cell.angle_alpha   90.00
_cell.angle_beta   90.00
_cell.angle_gamma   90.00
#
_symmetry.space_group_name_H-M   'P 1'
#
loop_
_entity.id
_entity.type
_entity.pdbx_description
1 polymer ?
#
loop_
_entity_poly.entity_id
_entity_poly.type
_entity_poly.pdbx_seq_one_letter_code
_entity_poly.pdbx_strand_id
1 'polypeptide(L)' 'MLKQLRHLWHVIRRLTGDDAYEQYLKHHAAFHQASVDAPPALSRKEFFKLWQDSKWKGVKRCC' A
#
# COMPACT_ATOMS: atom_id res chain seq x y z
N MET A 1 12.68 19.61 19.13
CA MET A 1 11.49 19.99 18.34
C MET A 1 11.43 19.35 16.95
N LEU A 2 12.42 19.52 16.05
CA LEU A 2 12.35 18.95 14.68
C LEU A 2 12.14 17.42 14.62
N LYS A 3 12.71 16.66 15.57
CA LYS A 3 12.55 15.19 15.63
C LYS A 3 11.09 14.77 15.86
N GLN A 4 10.36 15.50 16.70
CA GLN A 4 8.94 15.20 16.99
C GLN A 4 8.03 15.57 15.82
N LEU A 5 8.30 16.70 15.16
CA LEU A 5 7.60 17.08 13.92
C LEU A 5 7.77 16.02 12.83
N ARG A 6 8.99 15.50 12.63
CA ARG A 6 9.25 14.40 11.69
C ARG A 6 8.49 13.13 12.05
N HIS A 7 8.49 12.76 13.32
CA HIS A 7 7.77 11.57 13.77
C HIS A 7 6.26 11.70 13.54
N LEU A 8 5.68 12.84 13.93
CA LEU A 8 4.26 13.13 13.69
C LEU A 8 3.92 13.10 12.20
N TRP A 9 4.78 13.67 11.35
CA TRP A 9 4.60 13.63 9.90
C TRP A 9 4.57 12.19 9.34
N HIS A 10 5.48 11.32 9.78
CA HIS A 10 5.45 9.91 9.39
C HIS A 10 4.18 9.19 9.85
N VAL A 11 3.70 9.49 11.06
CA VAL A 11 2.44 8.94 11.58
C VAL A 11 1.26 9.38 10.72
N ILE A 12 1.16 10.68 10.41
CA ILE A 12 0.09 11.22 9.54
C ILE A 12 0.12 10.54 8.18
N ARG A 13 1.29 10.45 7.53
CA ARG A 13 1.45 9.77 6.22
C ARG A 13 0.95 8.33 6.24
N ARG A 14 1.19 7.62 7.35
CA ARG A 14 0.78 6.23 7.50
C ARG A 14 -0.72 6.09 7.72
N LEU A 15 -1.32 7.02 8.48
CA LEU A 15 -2.76 7.05 8.73
C LEU A 15 -3.56 7.47 7.49
N THR A 16 -3.04 8.42 6.71
CA THR A 16 -3.67 8.88 5.46
C THR A 16 -3.43 7.92 4.29
N GLY A 17 -2.50 6.97 4.43
CA GLY A 17 -2.13 6.05 3.35
C GLY A 17 -1.27 6.70 2.26
N ASP A 18 -0.64 7.84 2.55
CA ASP A 18 0.29 8.51 1.63
C ASP A 18 1.53 7.65 1.34
N ASP A 19 1.89 6.77 2.27
CA ASP A 19 2.96 5.77 2.12
C ASP A 19 2.45 4.38 1.66
N ALA A 20 1.19 4.25 1.24
CA ALA A 20 0.58 2.94 0.92
C ALA A 20 1.35 2.18 -0.18
N TYR A 21 1.83 2.87 -1.21
CA TYR A 21 2.63 2.24 -2.27
C TYR A 21 4.01 1.79 -1.76
N GLU A 22 4.63 2.56 -0.87
CA GLU A 22 5.92 2.18 -0.24
C GLU A 22 5.73 0.94 0.65
N GLN A 23 4.63 0.88 1.40
CA GLN A 23 4.26 -0.30 2.19
C GLN A 23 3.99 -1.51 1.30
N TYR A 24 3.30 -1.33 0.17
CA TYR A 24 3.09 -2.38 -0.83
C TYR A 24 4.41 -2.96 -1.35
N LEU A 25 5.37 -2.11 -1.74
CA LEU A 25 6.67 -2.58 -2.23
C LEU A 25 7.44 -3.36 -1.16
N LYS A 26 7.42 -2.90 0.09
CA LYS A 26 8.04 -3.63 1.21
C LYS A 26 7.41 -5.01 1.41
N HIS A 27 6.09 -5.08 1.35
CA HIS A 27 5.36 -6.35 1.45
C HIS A 27 5.66 -7.28 0.27
N HIS A 28 5.65 -6.75 -0.96
CA HIS A 28 5.99 -7.52 -2.16
C HIS A 28 7.41 -8.10 -2.09
N ALA A 29 8.40 -7.27 -1.71
CA ALA A 29 9.77 -7.73 -1.52
C ALA A 29 9.89 -8.80 -0.42
N ALA A 30 9.18 -8.64 0.69
CA ALA A 30 9.28 -9.55 1.83
C ALA A 30 8.59 -10.91 1.61
N PHE A 31 7.48 -10.94 0.89
CA PHE A 31 6.63 -12.14 0.80
C PHE A 31 6.50 -12.73 -0.60
N HIS A 32 6.68 -11.92 -1.64
CA HIS A 32 6.43 -12.34 -3.01
C HIS A 32 7.71 -12.48 -3.82
N GLN A 33 8.72 -11.62 -3.65
CA GLN A 33 9.95 -11.67 -4.46
C GLN A 33 10.68 -13.02 -4.43
N ALA A 34 10.58 -13.79 -3.34
CA ALA A 34 11.22 -15.11 -3.21
C ALA A 34 10.37 -16.29 -3.71
N SER A 35 9.13 -16.04 -4.15
CA SER A 35 8.27 -17.09 -4.70
C SER A 35 8.60 -17.37 -6.18
N VAL A 36 8.65 -18.65 -6.56
CA VAL A 36 9.06 -19.12 -7.89
C VAL A 36 8.19 -18.52 -9.01
N ASP A 37 6.91 -18.27 -8.72
CA ASP A 37 5.93 -17.72 -9.66
C ASP A 37 5.42 -16.33 -9.24
N ALA A 38 6.25 -15.54 -8.55
CA ALA A 38 5.84 -14.22 -8.09
C ALA A 38 5.50 -13.32 -9.27
N PRO A 39 4.30 -12.72 -9.33
CA PRO A 39 4.05 -11.65 -10.27
C PRO A 39 4.99 -10.47 -9.94
N PRO A 40 5.48 -9.72 -10.96
CA PRO A 40 6.31 -8.55 -10.73
C PRO A 40 5.55 -7.51 -9.89
N ALA A 41 6.30 -6.68 -9.18
CA ALA A 41 5.71 -5.57 -8.43
C ALA A 41 4.96 -4.65 -9.40
N LEU A 42 3.71 -4.31 -9.04
CA LEU A 42 2.88 -3.39 -9.81
C LEU A 42 3.53 -2.01 -9.84
N SER A 43 3.41 -1.31 -10.97
CA SER A 43 3.73 0.11 -10.99
C SER A 43 2.79 0.88 -10.04
N ARG A 44 3.21 2.07 -9.61
CA ARG A 44 2.40 2.94 -8.75
C ARG A 44 0.99 3.16 -9.32
N LYS A 45 0.89 3.40 -10.63
CA LYS A 45 -0.38 3.63 -11.33
C LYS A 45 -1.27 2.38 -11.28
N GLU A 46 -0.71 1.20 -11.55
CA GLU A 46 -1.45 -0.07 -11.53
C GLU A 46 -1.90 -0.44 -10.12
N PHE A 47 -1.05 -0.22 -9.11
CA PHE A 47 -1.41 -0.40 -7.70
C PHE A 47 -2.63 0.45 -7.33
N PHE A 48 -2.60 1.76 -7.61
CA PHE A 48 -3.72 2.64 -7.30
C PHE A 48 -4.97 2.32 -8.11
N LYS A 49 -4.81 1.88 -9.37
CA LYS A 49 -5.93 1.41 -10.19
C LYS A 49 -6.57 0.16 -9.58
N LEU A 50 -5.78 -0.84 -9.23
CA LEU A 50 -6.24 -2.06 -8.57
C LEU A 50 -6.93 -1.75 -7.24
N TRP A 51 -6.33 -0.86 -6.44
CA TRP A 51 -6.89 -0.44 -5.16
C TRP A 51 -8.25 0.24 -5.31
N GLN A 52 -8.38 1.17 -6.25
CA GLN A 52 -9.64 1.83 -6.57
C GLN A 52 -10.67 0.81 -7.09
N ASP A 53 -10.31 0.01 -8.08
CA ASP A 53 -11.17 -1.05 -8.62
C ASP A 53 -11.68 -1.98 -7.51
N SER A 54 -10.82 -2.37 -6.57
CA SER A 54 -11.15 -3.23 -5.42
C SER A 54 -12.12 -2.58 -4.44
N LYS A 55 -12.17 -1.25 -4.35
CA LYS A 55 -13.16 -0.55 -3.52
C LYS A 55 -14.57 -0.70 -4.06
N TRP A 56 -14.70 -0.90 -5.38
CA TRP A 56 -15.97 -0.91 -6.11
C TRP A 56 -16.35 -2.28 -6.67
N LYS A 57 -15.44 -3.27 -6.61
CA LYS A 57 -15.67 -4.66 -7.02
C LYS A 57 -16.00 -5.54 -5.81
N GLY A 58 -17.01 -6.37 -5.96
CA GLY A 58 -17.52 -7.29 -4.92
C GLY A 58 -18.83 -6.80 -4.28
N VAL A 59 -19.66 -7.74 -3.84
CA VAL A 59 -20.88 -7.41 -3.08
C VAL A 59 -20.46 -7.02 -1.67
N LYS A 60 -20.48 -5.72 -1.35
CA LYS A 60 -20.41 -5.27 0.05
C LYS A 60 -21.76 -5.51 0.68
N ARG A 61 -22.01 -6.75 1.11
CA ARG A 61 -23.20 -7.03 1.91
C ARG A 61 -23.05 -6.28 3.21
N CYS A 62 -23.89 -5.26 3.39
CA CYS A 62 -24.21 -4.72 4.71
C CYS A 62 -24.96 -5.84 5.44
N CYS A 63 -24.22 -6.72 6.08
CA CYS A 63 -24.69 -7.66 7.09
C CYS A 63 -23.52 -7.93 8.03
#